data_AF-A0A453MEJ6-F1
#
_entry.id   AF-A0A453MEJ6-F1
#
_cell.length_a   1.000
_cell.length_b   1.000
_cell.length_c   1.000
_cell.angle_alpha   90.00
_cell.angle_beta   90.00
_cell.angle_gamma   90.00
#
_symmetry.space_group_name_H-M   'P 1'
#
loop_
_entity.id
_entity.type
_entity.pdbx_description
1 polymer ?
#
loop_
_entity_poly.entity_id
_entity_poly.type
_entity_poly.pdbx_seq_one_letter_code
_entity_poly.pdbx_strand_id
1 'polypeptide(L)'
;MVLHARVVMDLREKHEREISFEQVEGDFYSFKGKWRLGQLGDQHTLLKYMVETKMHKDTFLSESILEEVIYEDLPSNLCAIRDYVEKAEAERGNSTIHSDAPTNPDTVPLCYTEGRQSEQASVHCSSSSTRQRPKVPGLQKDIEVLKSELGSFIAKHGQNGFMPKRKHLRTHGRVDIEKAITRMGGFRKIATLMNLSLSYKNRKPRGYWDNLENLEEEIRRFQKNWGMDPSYMPSRKSFERAGT
;
A
#
# COMPACT_ATOMS: atom_id res chain seq x y z
N MET A 1 10.35 -4.53 21.50
CA MET A 1 9.28 -5.50 21.75
C MET A 1 8.77 -5.97 20.42
N VAL A 2 8.74 -7.28 20.19
CA VAL A 2 8.01 -7.86 19.05
C VAL A 2 6.63 -8.17 19.60
N LEU A 3 5.61 -7.44 19.13
CA LEU A 3 4.23 -7.70 19.52
C LEU A 3 3.76 -8.89 18.69
N HIS A 4 3.20 -9.90 19.34
CA HIS A 4 2.62 -11.07 18.70
C HIS A 4 1.17 -11.16 19.12
N ALA A 5 0.28 -11.31 18.14
CA ALA A 5 -1.13 -11.57 18.36
C ALA A 5 -1.54 -12.73 17.46
N ARG A 6 -2.30 -13.68 18.02
CA ARG A 6 -2.84 -14.85 17.34
C ARG A 6 -4.35 -14.75 17.27
N VAL A 7 -4.89 -15.08 16.10
CA VAL A 7 -6.32 -15.23 15.86
C VAL A 7 -6.56 -16.45 14.98
N VAL A 8 -7.52 -17.27 15.37
CA VAL A 8 -8.13 -18.34 14.58
C VAL A 8 -9.51 -17.84 14.14
N MET A 9 -9.78 -17.94 12.84
CA MET A 9 -10.98 -17.38 12.22
C MET A 9 -11.84 -18.48 11.60
N ASP A 10 -13.16 -18.39 11.77
CA ASP A 10 -14.13 -19.06 10.92
C ASP A 10 -14.36 -18.22 9.65
N LEU A 11 -14.49 -18.88 8.50
CA LEU A 11 -14.63 -18.24 7.20
C LEU A 11 -15.94 -18.65 6.55
N ARG A 12 -16.69 -17.67 6.04
CA ARG A 12 -17.92 -17.89 5.29
C ARG A 12 -17.84 -17.19 3.95
N GLU A 13 -17.95 -17.97 2.88
CA GLU A 13 -17.93 -17.48 1.51
C GLU A 13 -19.34 -17.42 0.93
N LYS A 14 -19.66 -16.29 0.31
CA LYS A 14 -20.70 -16.14 -0.70
C LYS A 14 -19.98 -15.94 -2.02
N HIS A 15 -20.02 -16.98 -2.84
CA HIS A 15 -19.24 -17.06 -4.07
C HIS A 15 -19.31 -15.76 -4.89
N GLU A 16 -18.14 -15.28 -5.32
CA GLU A 16 -17.93 -14.07 -6.14
C GLU A 16 -18.48 -12.74 -5.56
N ARG A 17 -18.96 -12.72 -4.31
CA ARG A 17 -19.60 -11.54 -3.72
C ARG A 17 -18.98 -11.11 -2.41
N GLU A 18 -18.77 -12.05 -1.49
CA GLU A 18 -18.37 -11.72 -0.13
C GLU A 18 -17.64 -12.88 0.54
N ILE A 19 -16.52 -12.59 1.20
CA ILE A 19 -15.88 -13.52 2.14
C ILE A 19 -15.90 -12.84 3.48
N SER A 20 -16.70 -13.36 4.42
CA SER A 20 -16.73 -12.88 5.80
C SER A 20 -15.91 -13.79 6.69
N PHE A 21 -15.27 -13.21 7.69
CA PHE A 21 -14.52 -13.94 8.70
C PHE A 21 -14.84 -13.41 10.09
N GLU A 22 -14.83 -14.31 11.06
CA GLU A 22 -15.05 -13.99 12.47
C GLU A 22 -14.13 -14.84 13.33
N GLN A 23 -13.55 -14.22 14.36
CA GLN A 23 -12.70 -14.90 15.31
C GLN A 23 -13.50 -15.92 16.12
N VAL A 24 -12.94 -17.11 16.23
CA VAL A 24 -13.42 -18.17 17.12
C VAL A 24 -12.50 -18.37 18.33
N GLU A 25 -11.20 -18.09 18.18
CA GLU A 25 -10.19 -18.18 19.24
C GLU A 25 -9.10 -17.14 18.96
N GLY A 26 -8.59 -16.46 19.97
CA GLY A 26 -7.50 -15.51 19.78
C GLY A 26 -7.36 -14.47 20.89
N ASP A 27 -6.40 -13.57 20.69
CA ASP A 27 -5.99 -12.58 21.70
C ASP A 27 -6.89 -11.33 21.76
N PHE A 28 -7.87 -11.23 20.86
CA PHE A 28 -8.81 -10.11 20.80
C PHE A 28 -10.12 -10.50 21.47
N TYR A 29 -10.83 -9.51 22.02
CA TYR A 29 -12.19 -9.74 22.53
C TYR A 29 -13.16 -10.02 21.37
N SER A 30 -12.96 -9.35 20.24
CA SER A 30 -13.68 -9.62 19.01
C SER A 30 -12.82 -9.19 17.84
N PHE A 31 -12.72 -10.03 16.81
CA PHE A 31 -12.10 -9.69 15.55
C PHE A 31 -12.96 -10.28 14.44
N LYS A 32 -13.50 -9.43 13.57
CA LYS A 32 -14.33 -9.88 12.46
C LYS A 32 -14.21 -8.92 11.29
N GLY A 33 -14.58 -9.38 10.13
CA GLY A 33 -14.51 -8.55 8.95
C GLY A 33 -15.06 -9.25 7.73
N LYS A 34 -14.94 -8.56 6.61
CA LYS A 34 -15.35 -9.10 5.33
C LYS A 34 -14.66 -8.43 4.16
N TRP A 35 -14.45 -9.23 3.14
CA TRP A 35 -14.14 -8.83 1.79
C TRP A 35 -15.44 -8.76 1.01
N ARG A 36 -15.63 -7.71 0.22
CA ARG A 36 -16.76 -7.59 -0.69
C ARG A 36 -16.27 -7.21 -2.07
N LEU A 37 -16.76 -7.93 -3.06
CA LEU A 37 -16.59 -7.60 -4.45
C LEU A 37 -17.82 -6.81 -4.93
N GLY A 38 -17.58 -5.76 -5.69
CA GLY A 38 -18.63 -4.98 -6.34
C GLY A 38 -18.17 -4.51 -7.71
N GLN A 39 -19.11 -4.08 -8.53
CA GLN A 39 -18.81 -3.51 -9.84
C GLN A 39 -18.58 -2.00 -9.71
N LEU A 40 -17.57 -1.48 -10.42
CA LEU A 40 -17.27 -0.05 -10.54
C LEU A 40 -17.29 0.35 -12.02
N GLY A 41 -18.51 0.55 -12.55
CA GLY A 41 -18.72 0.72 -13.98
C GLY A 41 -18.46 -0.56 -14.77
N ASP A 42 -18.39 -0.44 -16.09
CA ASP A 42 -18.43 -1.61 -16.97
C ASP A 42 -17.08 -2.34 -17.09
N GLN A 43 -15.99 -1.69 -16.68
CA GLN A 43 -14.63 -2.18 -16.90
C GLN A 43 -13.81 -2.38 -15.63
N HIS A 44 -14.36 -2.08 -14.44
CA HIS A 44 -13.61 -2.19 -13.20
C HIS A 44 -14.37 -2.92 -12.11
N THR A 45 -13.60 -3.56 -11.24
CA THR A 45 -14.10 -4.26 -10.05
C THR A 45 -13.62 -3.52 -8.80
N LEU A 46 -14.53 -3.32 -7.85
CA LEU A 46 -14.25 -2.71 -6.57
C LEU A 46 -14.14 -3.78 -5.49
N LEU A 47 -12.93 -4.00 -5.00
CA LEU A 47 -12.66 -4.82 -3.84
C LEU A 47 -12.68 -3.95 -2.57
N LYS A 48 -13.60 -4.24 -1.64
CA LYS A 48 -13.68 -3.59 -0.34
C LYS A 48 -13.28 -4.55 0.76
N TYR A 49 -12.45 -4.10 1.68
CA TYR A 49 -12.15 -4.81 2.92
C TYR A 49 -12.62 -4.01 4.12
N MET A 50 -13.28 -4.69 5.04
CA MET A 50 -13.80 -4.12 6.29
C MET A 50 -13.35 -4.99 7.45
N VAL A 51 -12.79 -4.39 8.50
CA VAL A 51 -12.44 -5.06 9.75
C VAL A 51 -13.00 -4.28 10.92
N GLU A 52 -13.59 -5.02 11.85
CA GLU A 52 -14.02 -4.56 13.15
C GLU A 52 -13.23 -5.35 14.21
N THR A 53 -12.64 -4.62 15.16
CA THR A 53 -11.84 -5.20 16.23
C THR A 53 -12.20 -4.59 17.57
N LYS A 54 -12.28 -5.42 18.60
CA LYS A 54 -12.37 -5.03 20.01
C LYS A 54 -11.19 -5.64 20.75
N MET A 55 -10.36 -4.78 21.32
CA MET A 55 -9.22 -5.15 22.15
C MET A 55 -9.63 -5.23 23.63
N HIS A 56 -8.90 -6.02 24.41
CA HIS A 56 -8.96 -5.94 25.86
C HIS A 56 -8.39 -4.59 26.33
N LYS A 57 -9.06 -3.96 27.31
CA LYS A 57 -8.69 -2.63 27.81
C LYS A 57 -7.33 -2.60 28.52
N ASP A 58 -6.87 -3.76 28.98
CA ASP A 58 -5.66 -3.91 29.79
C ASP A 58 -4.43 -4.28 28.96
N THR A 59 -4.54 -4.26 27.63
CA THR A 59 -3.48 -4.74 26.74
C THR A 59 -2.85 -3.58 25.99
N PHE A 60 -1.52 -3.42 26.15
CA PHE A 60 -0.67 -2.43 25.46
C PHE A 60 -0.64 -2.54 23.93
N LEU A 61 -1.47 -3.42 23.35
CA LEU A 61 -1.49 -3.81 21.93
C LEU A 61 -2.38 -2.90 21.06
N SER A 62 -3.22 -2.03 21.65
CA SER A 62 -4.37 -1.46 20.93
C SER A 62 -3.98 -0.47 19.81
N GLU A 63 -2.96 0.37 20.00
CA GLU A 63 -2.52 1.33 18.97
C GLU A 63 -1.53 0.69 17.98
N SER A 64 -0.58 -0.10 18.48
CA SER A 64 0.52 -0.61 17.66
C SER A 64 0.09 -1.69 16.65
N ILE A 65 -0.84 -2.59 17.01
CA ILE A 65 -1.37 -3.58 16.05
C ILE A 65 -2.26 -2.91 15.01
N LEU A 66 -3.09 -1.95 15.44
CA LEU A 66 -3.98 -1.21 14.55
C LEU A 66 -3.17 -0.40 13.52
N GLU A 67 -2.11 0.28 13.95
CA GLU A 67 -1.24 1.06 13.06
C GLU A 67 -0.46 0.17 12.08
N GLU A 68 0.17 -0.92 12.54
CA GLU A 68 1.02 -1.75 11.68
C GLU A 68 0.20 -2.67 10.74
N VAL A 69 -0.79 -3.39 11.26
CA VAL A 69 -1.51 -4.43 10.48
C VAL A 69 -2.62 -3.83 9.62
N ILE A 70 -3.41 -2.89 10.16
CA ILE A 70 -4.60 -2.38 9.47
C ILE A 70 -4.26 -1.17 8.57
N TYR A 71 -3.33 -0.30 8.98
CA TYR A 71 -2.99 0.88 8.17
C TYR A 71 -1.82 0.67 7.19
N GLU A 72 -0.81 -0.15 7.51
CA GLU A 72 0.37 -0.31 6.64
C GLU A 72 0.32 -1.59 5.79
N ASP A 73 -0.05 -2.74 6.37
CA ASP A 73 0.04 -4.04 5.68
C ASP A 73 -1.18 -4.33 4.80
N LEU A 74 -2.38 -4.01 5.27
CA LEU A 74 -3.62 -4.29 4.55
C LEU A 74 -3.67 -3.62 3.16
N PRO A 75 -3.35 -2.32 2.98
CA PRO A 75 -3.33 -1.71 1.65
C PRO A 75 -2.35 -2.39 0.69
N SER A 76 -1.22 -2.89 1.19
CA SER A 76 -0.25 -3.65 0.39
C SER A 76 -0.85 -4.96 -0.10
N ASN A 77 -1.58 -5.67 0.76
CA ASN A 77 -2.26 -6.91 0.38
C ASN A 77 -3.34 -6.65 -0.68
N LEU A 78 -4.12 -5.56 -0.56
CA LEU A 78 -5.10 -5.17 -1.57
C LEU A 78 -4.46 -4.86 -2.93
N CYS A 79 -3.33 -4.15 -2.92
CA CYS A 79 -2.58 -3.88 -4.14
C CYS A 79 -2.05 -5.17 -4.77
N ALA A 80 -1.51 -6.09 -3.97
CA ALA A 80 -1.00 -7.36 -4.47
C ALA A 80 -2.09 -8.21 -5.13
N ILE A 81 -3.31 -8.25 -4.55
CA ILE A 81 -4.46 -8.94 -5.16
C ILE A 81 -4.83 -8.29 -6.49
N ARG A 82 -4.93 -6.96 -6.54
CA ARG A 82 -5.20 -6.23 -7.79
C ARG A 82 -4.15 -6.55 -8.86
N ASP A 83 -2.88 -6.37 -8.54
CA ASP A 83 -1.78 -6.52 -9.50
C ASP A 83 -1.71 -7.96 -10.04
N TYR A 84 -2.02 -8.96 -9.22
CA TYR A 84 -2.12 -10.36 -9.63
C TYR A 84 -3.25 -10.58 -10.64
N VAL A 85 -4.45 -10.06 -10.35
CA VAL A 85 -5.62 -10.21 -11.24
C VAL A 85 -5.41 -9.47 -12.55
N GLU A 86 -4.95 -8.22 -12.51
CA GLU A 86 -4.70 -7.42 -13.71
C GLU A 86 -3.65 -8.08 -14.61
N LYS A 87 -2.60 -8.66 -14.03
CA LYS A 87 -1.59 -9.42 -14.77
C LYS A 87 -2.20 -10.67 -15.43
N ALA A 88 -3.02 -11.42 -14.71
CA ALA A 88 -3.67 -12.62 -15.25
C ALA A 88 -4.62 -12.28 -16.41
N GLU A 89 -5.36 -11.17 -16.33
CA GLU A 89 -6.22 -10.69 -17.42
C GLU A 89 -5.40 -10.21 -18.63
N ALA A 90 -4.27 -9.52 -18.42
CA ALA A 90 -3.37 -9.11 -19.49
C ALA A 90 -2.76 -10.32 -20.23
N GLU A 91 -2.43 -11.39 -19.52
CA GLU A 91 -1.94 -12.64 -20.12
C GLU A 91 -3.05 -13.39 -20.88
N ARG A 92 -4.31 -13.33 -20.43
CA ARG A 92 -5.48 -13.85 -21.15
C ARG A 92 -5.80 -13.08 -22.43
N GLY A 93 -5.57 -11.77 -22.45
CA GLY A 93 -5.80 -10.93 -23.64
C GLY A 93 -4.82 -11.20 -24.79
N ASN A 94 -3.62 -11.72 -24.49
CA ASN A 94 -2.56 -11.94 -25.48
C ASN A 94 -2.63 -13.31 -26.20
N SER A 95 -3.51 -14.23 -25.80
CA SER A 95 -3.60 -15.58 -26.37
C SER A 95 -4.64 -15.75 -27.49
N THR A 96 -5.30 -14.67 -27.94
CA THR A 96 -6.36 -14.77 -28.95
C THR A 96 -5.96 -14.13 -30.29
N ILE A 97 -5.08 -14.77 -31.06
CA ILE A 97 -5.02 -14.58 -32.53
C ILE A 97 -4.69 -15.92 -33.24
N HIS A 98 -5.59 -16.29 -34.17
CA HIS A 98 -5.61 -17.38 -35.17
C HIS A 98 -6.09 -18.77 -34.68
N SER A 99 -6.99 -19.51 -35.34
CA SER A 99 -8.05 -19.28 -36.34
C SER A 99 -8.75 -20.62 -36.57
N ASP A 100 -10.06 -20.56 -36.82
CA ASP A 100 -10.89 -21.50 -37.56
C ASP A 100 -11.36 -22.84 -36.95
N ALA A 101 -12.69 -22.95 -36.96
CA ALA A 101 -13.54 -24.09 -36.63
C ALA A 101 -13.45 -25.21 -37.70
N PRO A 102 -14.08 -26.40 -37.50
CA PRO A 102 -15.55 -26.49 -37.63
C PRO A 102 -16.27 -27.41 -36.60
N THR A 103 -17.47 -26.97 -36.17
CA THR A 103 -18.79 -27.64 -36.32
C THR A 103 -18.77 -29.19 -36.17
N ASN A 104 -19.45 -29.91 -35.27
CA ASN A 104 -20.76 -29.82 -34.58
C ASN A 104 -20.94 -31.14 -33.74
N PRO A 105 -22.09 -31.44 -33.10
CA PRO A 105 -22.46 -31.14 -31.72
C PRO A 105 -22.61 -32.45 -30.89
N ASP A 106 -23.18 -32.32 -29.70
CA ASP A 106 -23.84 -33.38 -28.89
C ASP A 106 -23.14 -33.89 -27.62
N THR A 107 -23.90 -33.71 -26.53
CA THR A 107 -23.92 -34.44 -25.26
C THR A 107 -22.97 -33.99 -24.14
N VAL A 108 -23.50 -33.11 -23.28
CA VAL A 108 -23.27 -33.07 -21.82
C VAL A 108 -24.13 -34.14 -21.12
N PRO A 109 -23.93 -34.49 -19.82
CA PRO A 109 -22.74 -34.44 -18.96
C PRO A 109 -22.58 -35.68 -18.02
N LEU A 110 -21.55 -35.64 -17.15
CA LEU A 110 -21.42 -36.34 -15.84
C LEU A 110 -21.11 -37.86 -15.82
N CYS A 111 -19.96 -38.24 -15.26
CA CYS A 111 -19.89 -38.92 -13.94
C CYS A 111 -18.44 -39.26 -13.49
N TYR A 112 -18.21 -38.98 -12.20
CA TYR A 112 -17.39 -39.65 -11.16
C TYR A 112 -16.92 -41.07 -11.54
N THR A 113 -15.74 -41.60 -11.19
CA THR A 113 -14.94 -41.56 -9.96
C THR A 113 -13.56 -42.21 -10.20
N GLU A 114 -12.57 -41.72 -9.46
CA GLU A 114 -11.40 -42.40 -8.87
C GLU A 114 -10.44 -43.28 -9.71
N GLY A 115 -9.15 -42.91 -9.61
CA GLY A 115 -8.01 -43.75 -9.95
C GLY A 115 -6.70 -43.14 -9.47
N ARG A 116 -6.40 -43.31 -8.18
CA ARG A 116 -5.07 -43.08 -7.59
C ARG A 116 -3.99 -43.76 -8.43
N GLN A 117 -2.88 -43.06 -8.67
CA GLN A 117 -1.54 -43.64 -8.49
C GLN A 117 -0.50 -42.56 -8.24
N SER A 118 0.42 -42.91 -7.35
CA SER A 118 1.41 -42.07 -6.70
C SER A 118 2.66 -42.02 -7.57
N GLU A 119 3.16 -40.83 -7.88
CA GLU A 119 4.55 -40.66 -8.29
C GLU A 119 5.17 -39.51 -7.49
N GLN A 120 6.16 -39.90 -6.70
CA GLN A 120 7.07 -39.01 -6.01
C GLN A 120 7.92 -38.28 -7.04
N ALA A 121 7.78 -36.96 -7.12
CA ALA A 121 8.75 -36.09 -7.75
C ALA A 121 9.15 -35.01 -6.75
N SER A 122 10.29 -35.25 -6.13
CA SER A 122 11.07 -34.29 -5.35
C SER A 122 11.58 -33.16 -6.24
N VAL A 123 11.05 -31.94 -6.11
CA VAL A 123 11.80 -30.74 -6.52
C VAL A 123 11.46 -29.57 -5.60
N HIS A 124 12.38 -29.32 -4.67
CA HIS A 124 12.75 -28.00 -4.14
C HIS A 124 11.63 -26.96 -4.02
N CYS A 125 11.02 -26.91 -2.83
CA CYS A 125 10.42 -25.68 -2.32
C CYS A 125 11.55 -24.64 -2.21
N SER A 126 11.61 -23.71 -3.16
CA SER A 126 12.35 -22.47 -2.98
C SER A 126 11.67 -21.71 -1.85
N SER A 127 12.13 -21.98 -0.63
CA SER A 127 12.01 -21.06 0.48
C SER A 127 12.33 -19.68 -0.08
N SER A 128 11.34 -18.81 -0.09
CA SER A 128 11.56 -17.40 -0.39
C SER A 128 12.52 -16.92 0.68
N SER A 129 13.81 -16.95 0.35
CA SER A 129 14.89 -16.53 1.23
C SER A 129 14.48 -15.15 1.71
N THR A 130 14.25 -15.03 3.02
CA THR A 130 14.09 -13.74 3.66
C THR A 130 15.34 -12.96 3.27
N ARG A 131 15.23 -12.08 2.25
CA ARG A 131 16.37 -11.31 1.75
C ARG A 131 16.96 -10.68 2.99
N GLN A 132 18.17 -11.11 3.38
CA GLN A 132 18.74 -10.70 4.65
C GLN A 132 18.75 -9.19 4.65
N ARG A 133 17.89 -8.61 5.48
CA ARG A 133 17.74 -7.16 5.57
C ARG A 133 19.08 -6.66 6.10
N PRO A 134 19.76 -5.73 5.40
CA PRO A 134 20.97 -5.14 5.92
C PRO A 134 20.60 -4.39 7.20
N LYS A 135 20.87 -5.00 8.36
CA LYS A 135 20.66 -4.39 9.66
C LYS A 135 21.97 -3.73 10.03
N VAL A 136 22.12 -2.46 9.66
CA VAL A 136 23.26 -1.66 10.12
C VAL A 136 23.09 -1.45 11.64
N PRO A 137 23.99 -1.98 12.49
CA PRO A 137 23.90 -1.79 13.93
C PRO A 137 23.95 -0.29 14.25
N GLY A 138 23.10 0.17 15.17
CA GLY A 138 23.12 1.57 15.63
C GLY A 138 22.42 2.59 14.74
N LEU A 139 21.95 2.24 13.53
CA LEU A 139 21.31 3.16 12.57
C LEU A 139 20.15 3.99 13.15
N GLN A 140 19.44 3.43 14.13
CA GLN A 140 18.27 4.04 14.74
C GLN A 140 18.58 4.86 16.01
N LYS A 141 19.81 4.77 16.52
CA LYS A 141 20.27 5.44 17.75
C LYS A 141 21.30 6.53 17.45
N ASP A 142 22.15 6.30 16.46
CA ASP A 142 23.23 7.20 16.08
C ASP A 142 22.87 7.99 14.82
N ILE A 143 22.95 9.31 14.93
CA ILE A 143 22.62 10.23 13.85
C ILE A 143 23.66 10.23 12.74
N GLU A 144 24.93 9.97 13.06
CA GLU A 144 26.03 10.00 12.09
C GLU A 144 25.97 8.77 11.19
N VAL A 145 25.68 7.60 11.79
CA VAL A 145 25.42 6.36 11.04
C VAL A 145 24.24 6.54 10.09
N LEU A 146 23.15 7.17 10.55
CA LEU A 146 22.01 7.48 9.69
C LEU A 146 22.37 8.43 8.54
N LYS A 147 23.12 9.49 8.81
CA LYS A 147 23.56 10.44 7.77
C LYS A 147 24.41 9.77 6.70
N SER A 148 25.35 8.91 7.11
CA SER A 148 26.24 8.19 6.19
C SER A 148 25.47 7.20 5.30
N GLU A 149 24.58 6.40 5.89
CA GLU A 149 23.75 5.43 5.15
C GLU A 149 22.74 6.12 4.22
N LEU A 150 22.09 7.18 4.71
CA LEU A 150 21.16 7.97 3.90
C LEU A 150 21.88 8.69 2.76
N GLY A 151 23.07 9.25 3.00
CA GLY A 151 23.91 9.84 1.95
C GLY A 151 24.33 8.83 0.89
N SER A 152 24.79 7.64 1.32
CA SER A 152 25.13 6.53 0.43
C SER A 152 23.95 6.07 -0.41
N PHE A 153 22.75 6.06 0.18
CA PHE A 153 21.52 5.74 -0.53
C PHE A 153 21.17 6.81 -1.58
N ILE A 154 21.25 8.10 -1.22
CA ILE A 154 20.99 9.21 -2.15
C ILE A 154 21.96 9.17 -3.33
N ALA A 155 23.25 8.92 -3.08
CA ALA A 155 24.25 8.85 -4.15
C ALA A 155 23.99 7.70 -5.14
N LYS A 156 23.43 6.57 -4.68
CA LYS A 156 23.18 5.38 -5.52
C LYS A 156 21.84 5.39 -6.24
N HIS A 157 20.79 5.87 -5.57
CA HIS A 157 19.41 5.70 -6.03
C HIS A 157 18.59 7.00 -5.99
N GLY A 158 19.10 8.05 -5.37
CA GLY A 158 18.39 9.30 -5.15
C GLY A 158 18.71 10.38 -6.17
N GLN A 159 18.17 11.57 -5.90
CA GLN A 159 18.52 12.80 -6.59
C GLN A 159 19.35 13.65 -5.64
N ASN A 160 20.51 14.12 -6.10
CA ASN A 160 21.42 14.92 -5.27
C ASN A 160 20.72 16.17 -4.72
N GLY A 161 20.92 16.43 -3.43
CA GLY A 161 20.33 17.57 -2.72
C GLY A 161 18.85 17.43 -2.34
N PHE A 162 18.18 16.34 -2.71
CA PHE A 162 16.79 16.10 -2.35
C PHE A 162 16.63 14.95 -1.36
N MET A 163 15.74 15.16 -0.39
CA MET A 163 15.38 14.14 0.59
C MET A 163 14.54 13.03 -0.07
N PRO A 164 14.96 11.76 0.02
CA PRO A 164 14.18 10.63 -0.50
C PRO A 164 12.78 10.55 0.08
N LYS A 165 11.80 10.20 -0.76
CA LYS A 165 10.43 9.91 -0.32
C LYS A 165 10.39 8.55 0.39
N ARG A 166 9.42 8.37 1.31
CA ARG A 166 9.17 7.06 1.96
C ARG A 166 9.02 5.92 0.96
N LYS A 167 8.16 6.11 -0.05
CA LYS A 167 7.95 5.13 -1.12
C LYS A 167 9.28 4.73 -1.80
N HIS A 168 10.18 5.68 -2.02
CA HIS A 168 11.48 5.44 -2.64
C HIS A 168 12.36 4.51 -1.79
N LEU A 169 12.44 4.78 -0.47
CA LEU A 169 13.17 3.90 0.46
C LEU A 169 12.57 2.50 0.50
N ARG A 170 11.24 2.38 0.51
CA ARG A 170 10.54 1.09 0.52
C ARG A 170 10.75 0.29 -0.76
N THR A 171 10.64 0.92 -1.93
CA THR A 171 10.88 0.26 -3.23
C THR A 171 12.29 -0.31 -3.33
N HIS A 172 13.28 0.36 -2.74
CA HIS A 172 14.67 -0.13 -2.67
C HIS A 172 14.97 -0.99 -1.44
N GLY A 173 13.95 -1.41 -0.67
CA GLY A 173 14.10 -2.30 0.49
C GLY A 173 14.80 -1.68 1.70
N ARG A 174 15.08 -0.36 1.68
CA ARG A 174 15.73 0.39 2.78
C ARG A 174 14.74 0.91 3.80
N VAL A 175 13.87 0.02 4.29
CA VAL A 175 12.88 0.31 5.33
C VAL A 175 13.55 0.61 6.68
N ASP A 176 14.76 0.10 6.89
CA ASP A 176 15.62 0.39 8.03
C ASP A 176 15.93 1.89 8.17
N ILE A 177 16.29 2.54 7.06
CA ILE A 177 16.53 3.99 7.00
C ILE A 177 15.24 4.76 7.27
N GLU A 178 14.12 4.35 6.67
CA GLU A 178 12.81 4.99 6.94
C GLU A 178 12.45 4.96 8.43
N LYS A 179 12.60 3.79 9.07
CA LYS A 179 12.32 3.61 10.49
C LYS A 179 13.29 4.43 11.35
N ALA A 180 14.56 4.52 10.97
CA ALA A 180 15.54 5.38 11.65
C ALA A 180 15.20 6.87 11.55
N ILE A 181 14.90 7.37 10.35
CA ILE A 181 14.49 8.76 10.13
C ILE A 181 13.27 9.10 10.99
N THR A 182 12.27 8.22 11.02
CA THR A 182 11.03 8.44 11.78
C THR A 182 11.31 8.51 13.29
N ARG A 183 12.12 7.58 13.82
CA ARG A 183 12.57 7.55 15.22
C ARG A 183 13.32 8.82 15.63
N MET A 184 14.13 9.40 14.73
CA MET A 184 14.98 10.56 15.01
C MET A 184 14.30 11.93 14.80
N GLY A 185 12.97 11.95 14.64
CA GLY A 185 12.18 13.18 14.49
C GLY A 185 11.71 13.47 13.08
N GLY A 186 11.79 12.48 12.19
CA GLY A 186 11.14 12.49 10.87
C GLY A 186 11.94 13.15 9.76
N PHE A 187 11.39 13.01 8.55
CA PHE A 187 12.05 13.41 7.29
C PHE A 187 12.41 14.89 7.24
N ARG A 188 11.57 15.77 7.78
CA ARG A 188 11.86 17.22 7.78
C ARG A 188 13.10 17.53 8.62
N LYS A 189 13.19 17.01 9.84
CA LYS A 189 14.29 17.28 10.76
C LYS A 189 15.61 16.78 10.18
N ILE A 190 15.63 15.55 9.66
CA ILE A 190 16.82 14.98 9.03
C ILE A 190 17.20 15.74 7.75
N ALA A 191 16.22 16.18 6.94
CA ALA A 191 16.49 16.98 5.75
C ALA A 191 17.17 18.31 6.11
N THR A 192 16.68 19.02 7.14
CA THR A 192 17.33 20.24 7.63
C THR A 192 18.76 19.96 8.12
N LEU A 193 18.98 18.85 8.83
CA LEU A 193 20.30 18.47 9.35
C LEU A 193 21.32 18.07 8.26
N MET A 194 20.85 17.62 7.10
CA MET A 194 21.68 17.25 5.96
C MET A 194 21.64 18.28 4.83
N ASN A 195 21.00 19.43 5.06
CA ASN A 195 20.77 20.48 4.08
C ASN A 195 20.13 19.95 2.77
N LEU A 196 19.17 19.03 2.89
CA LEU A 196 18.42 18.45 1.79
C LEU A 196 17.07 19.17 1.62
N SER A 197 16.65 19.35 0.37
CA SER A 197 15.33 19.90 0.04
C SER A 197 14.25 18.81 0.06
N LEU A 198 13.07 19.14 0.58
CA LEU A 198 11.92 18.24 0.54
C LEU A 198 11.29 18.28 -0.85
N SER A 199 11.11 17.11 -1.47
CA SER A 199 10.50 16.98 -2.80
C SER A 199 8.98 17.24 -2.83
N TYR A 200 8.38 17.61 -1.70
CA TYR A 200 6.97 17.94 -1.57
C TYR A 200 6.82 19.33 -0.96
N LYS A 201 5.76 20.03 -1.36
CA LYS A 201 5.42 21.34 -0.82
C LYS A 201 5.19 21.24 0.69
N ASN A 202 5.62 22.26 1.42
CA ASN A 202 5.38 22.34 2.85
C ASN A 202 3.88 22.22 3.14
N ARG A 203 3.51 21.27 4.01
CA ARG A 203 2.15 21.21 4.54
C ARG A 203 1.86 22.52 5.26
N LYS A 204 0.76 23.16 4.87
CA LYS A 204 0.25 24.36 5.53
C LYS A 204 -0.16 24.02 6.97
N PRO A 205 -0.01 24.95 7.93
CA PRO A 205 -0.35 24.71 9.32
C PRO A 205 -1.84 24.42 9.50
N ARG A 206 -2.21 23.80 10.62
CA ARG A 206 -3.62 23.54 10.96
C ARG A 206 -4.36 24.87 11.10
N GLY A 207 -5.53 24.98 10.48
CA GLY A 207 -6.30 26.24 10.43
C GLY A 207 -5.90 27.20 9.29
N TYR A 208 -4.88 26.87 8.49
CA TYR A 208 -4.43 27.74 7.39
C TYR A 208 -5.53 28.01 6.36
N TRP A 209 -6.27 26.96 5.97
CA TRP A 209 -7.34 27.04 4.98
C TRP A 209 -8.66 27.59 5.52
N ASP A 210 -8.81 27.65 6.85
CA ASP A 210 -10.02 28.19 7.50
C ASP A 210 -10.00 29.73 7.52
N ASN A 211 -8.84 30.35 7.30
CA ASN A 211 -8.70 31.80 7.17
C ASN A 211 -8.95 32.22 5.71
N LEU A 212 -9.97 33.07 5.51
CA LEU A 212 -10.37 33.60 4.20
C LEU A 212 -9.26 34.42 3.52
N GLU A 213 -8.44 35.14 4.28
CA GLU A 213 -7.32 35.92 3.74
C GLU A 213 -6.25 35.01 3.14
N ASN A 214 -5.93 33.91 3.83
CA ASN A 214 -4.98 32.91 3.33
C ASN A 214 -5.51 32.23 2.06
N LEU A 215 -6.82 31.95 2.02
CA LEU A 215 -7.47 31.36 0.86
C LEU A 215 -7.43 32.33 -0.33
N GLU A 216 -7.78 33.60 -0.11
CA GLU A 216 -7.74 34.63 -1.14
C GLU A 216 -6.32 34.83 -1.68
N GLU A 217 -5.31 34.87 -0.81
CA GLU A 217 -3.91 34.97 -1.23
C GLU A 217 -3.48 33.77 -2.09
N GLU A 218 -3.84 32.55 -1.70
CA GLU A 218 -3.50 31.35 -2.47
C GLU A 218 -4.20 31.33 -3.83
N ILE A 219 -5.45 31.77 -3.92
CA ILE A 219 -6.17 31.92 -5.19
C ILE A 219 -5.51 32.98 -6.07
N ARG A 220 -5.17 34.16 -5.52
CA ARG A 220 -4.46 35.22 -6.26
C ARG A 220 -3.07 34.77 -6.72
N ARG A 221 -2.34 34.04 -5.89
CA ARG A 221 -1.04 33.44 -6.25
C ARG A 221 -1.21 32.44 -7.38
N PHE A 222 -2.22 31.58 -7.31
CA PHE A 222 -2.53 30.63 -8.37
C PHE A 222 -2.84 31.36 -9.68
N GLN A 223 -3.74 32.36 -9.65
CA GLN A 223 -4.10 33.16 -10.82
C GLN A 223 -2.87 33.84 -11.43
N LYS A 224 -2.02 34.49 -10.62
CA LYS A 224 -0.79 35.13 -11.09
C LYS A 224 0.19 34.14 -11.73
N ASN A 225 0.37 32.97 -11.11
CA ASN A 225 1.29 31.95 -11.62
C ASN A 225 0.82 31.32 -12.93
N TRP A 226 -0.50 31.25 -13.14
CA TRP A 226 -1.13 30.69 -14.33
C TRP A 226 -1.57 31.73 -15.36
N GLY A 227 -1.27 33.01 -15.14
CA GLY A 227 -1.66 34.11 -16.04
C GLY A 227 -3.18 34.26 -16.18
N MET A 228 -3.95 33.94 -15.15
CA MET A 228 -5.41 34.06 -15.13
C MET A 228 -5.82 35.47 -14.69
N ASP A 229 -6.95 35.96 -15.23
CA ASP A 229 -7.56 37.21 -14.80
C ASP A 229 -7.90 37.17 -13.30
N PRO A 230 -7.39 38.12 -12.48
CA PRO A 230 -7.71 38.22 -11.06
C PRO A 230 -9.21 38.33 -10.76
N SER A 231 -9.99 38.83 -11.72
CA SER A 231 -11.44 39.04 -11.60
C SER A 231 -12.24 37.74 -11.72
N TYR A 232 -11.61 36.64 -12.16
CA TYR A 232 -12.29 35.38 -12.42
C TYR A 232 -11.82 34.27 -11.48
N MET A 233 -12.77 33.62 -10.79
CA MET A 233 -12.47 32.50 -9.90
C MET A 233 -11.98 31.27 -10.70
N PRO A 234 -10.81 30.69 -10.39
CA PRO A 234 -10.35 29.49 -11.08
C PRO A 234 -11.33 28.32 -10.89
N SER A 235 -11.65 27.63 -11.98
CA SER A 235 -12.50 26.44 -11.93
C SER A 235 -11.72 25.23 -11.40
N ARG A 236 -12.45 24.22 -10.90
CA ARG A 236 -11.85 22.94 -10.47
C ARG A 236 -10.92 22.32 -11.52
N LYS A 237 -11.34 22.31 -12.80
CA LYS A 237 -10.52 21.79 -13.91
C LYS A 237 -9.18 22.53 -14.06
N SER A 238 -9.14 23.82 -13.70
CA SER A 238 -7.93 24.64 -13.75
C SER A 238 -6.92 24.20 -12.68
N PHE A 239 -7.38 23.92 -11.46
CA PHE A 239 -6.53 23.38 -10.39
C PHE A 239 -6.03 21.97 -10.69
N GLU A 240 -6.89 21.10 -11.23
CA GLU A 240 -6.50 19.73 -11.61
C GLU A 240 -5.43 19.72 -12.70
N ARG A 241 -5.54 20.60 -13.72
CA ARG A 241 -4.51 20.76 -14.75
C ARG A 241 -3.18 21.25 -14.19
N ALA A 242 -3.23 22.03 -13.12
CA ALA A 242 -2.05 22.56 -12.46
C ALA A 242 -1.34 21.57 -11.53
N GLY A 243 -1.94 20.39 -11.28
CA GLY A 243 -1.39 19.39 -10.37
C GLY A 243 -1.26 19.88 -8.92
N THR A 244 -2.13 20.83 -8.52
CA THR A 244 -2.17 21.43 -7.17
C THR A 244 -3.37 20.96 -6.39
#